data_AF-A0A4U9HWA0-F1
#
_entry.id   AF-A0A4U9HWA0-F1
#
_cell.length_a   1.000
_cell.length_b   1.000
_cell.length_c   1.000
_cell.angle_alpha   90.00
_cell.angle_beta   90.00
_cell.angle_gamma   90.00
#
_symmetry.space_group_name_H-M   'P 1'
#
loop_
_entity.id
_entity.type
_entity.pdbx_description
1 polymer ?
#
loop_
_entity_poly.entity_id
_entity_poly.type
_entity_poly.pdbx_seq_one_letter_code
_entity_poly.pdbx_strand_id
1 'polypeptide(L)'
;MKPGATTAIVNGKPLTLQVPVVIKDNKAWISDTFVNDVFQSGLDQTFQVEKTPHPLNALSADEIKQAVEIVKASPDFKPNTRFTQIALAEPQKAKVWDFVLNGTAVDAPRQANITMLDGKFVIEALVDLQDKKILHWEPIKDAHGMVLLDDFMACRRSSPAARSMPTR
;
A
#
# COMPACT_ATOMS: atom_id res chain seq x y z
N MET A 1 8.57 25.25 22.20
CA MET A 1 10.03 24.99 22.35
C MET A 1 10.78 26.30 22.26
N LYS A 2 11.73 26.55 23.18
CA LYS A 2 12.50 27.81 23.23
C LYS A 2 13.91 27.57 22.67
N PRO A 3 14.49 28.50 21.89
CA PRO A 3 15.89 28.41 21.46
C PRO A 3 16.83 28.23 22.65
N GLY A 4 17.83 27.34 22.54
CA GLY A 4 18.80 27.03 23.60
C GLY A 4 18.28 26.12 24.73
N ALA A 5 17.01 25.73 24.72
CA ALA A 5 16.48 24.79 25.72
C ALA A 5 16.92 23.35 25.43
N THR A 6 17.33 22.64 26.47
CA THR A 6 17.61 21.19 26.44
C THR A 6 16.34 20.34 26.59
N THR A 7 15.16 20.97 26.63
CA THR A 7 13.87 20.30 26.75
C THR A 7 12.85 20.87 25.75
N ALA A 8 12.04 19.98 25.19
CA ALA A 8 10.87 20.30 24.36
C ALA A 8 9.59 19.76 25.02
N ILE A 9 8.44 20.26 24.59
CA ILE A 9 7.12 19.74 25.01
C ILE A 9 6.47 19.10 23.79
N VAL A 10 6.09 17.85 23.91
CA VAL A 10 5.35 17.08 22.89
C VAL A 10 4.07 16.57 23.55
N ASN A 11 2.90 16.95 23.02
CA ASN A 11 1.58 16.60 23.56
C ASN A 11 1.46 16.84 25.09
N GLY A 12 2.00 17.95 25.58
CA GLY A 12 1.97 18.33 27.00
C GLY A 12 2.98 17.61 27.90
N LYS A 13 3.78 16.67 27.38
CA LYS A 13 4.82 15.95 28.11
C LYS A 13 6.22 16.50 27.80
N PRO A 14 7.13 16.59 28.79
CA PRO A 14 8.49 17.03 28.57
C PRO A 14 9.33 15.94 27.89
N LEU A 15 10.17 16.36 26.94
CA LEU A 15 11.15 15.54 26.24
C LEU A 15 12.54 16.18 26.34
N THR A 16 13.54 15.40 26.77
CA THR A 16 14.93 15.85 26.80
C THR A 16 15.53 15.78 25.40
N LEU A 17 16.09 16.89 24.93
CA LEU A 17 16.79 16.99 23.65
C LEU A 17 18.28 16.71 23.88
N GLN A 18 18.88 15.85 23.05
CA GLN A 18 20.33 15.62 23.09
C GLN A 18 21.11 16.86 22.64
N VAL A 19 20.62 17.52 21.59
CA VAL A 19 21.19 18.77 21.07
C VAL A 19 20.10 19.85 21.09
N PRO A 20 20.33 20.99 21.77
CA PRO A 20 19.37 22.08 21.81
C PRO A 20 19.26 22.77 20.45
N VAL A 21 18.09 23.37 20.18
CA VAL A 21 17.88 24.17 18.97
C VAL A 21 18.69 25.45 19.07
N VAL A 22 19.55 25.72 18.08
CA VAL A 22 20.42 26.90 18.04
C VAL A 22 19.90 27.90 17.03
N ILE A 23 19.95 29.21 17.31
CA ILE A 23 19.70 30.24 16.30
C ILE A 23 21.03 30.80 15.81
N LYS A 24 21.25 30.76 14.49
CA LYS A 24 22.35 31.45 13.81
C LYS A 24 21.79 32.24 12.63
N ASP A 25 22.20 33.49 12.47
CA ASP A 25 21.76 34.38 11.39
C ASP A 25 20.22 34.47 11.26
N ASN A 26 19.53 34.56 12.39
CA ASN A 26 18.06 34.59 12.48
C ASN A 26 17.37 33.33 11.91
N LYS A 27 18.09 32.21 11.77
CA LYS A 27 17.58 30.90 11.34
C LYS A 27 17.78 29.86 12.44
N ALA A 28 16.80 28.97 12.61
CA ALA A 28 16.89 27.86 13.56
C ALA A 28 17.65 26.68 12.96
N TRP A 29 18.60 26.16 13.72
CA TRP A 29 19.41 24.99 13.44
C TRP A 29 19.07 23.90 14.46
N ILE A 30 18.88 22.68 13.98
CA ILE A 30 18.55 21.48 14.77
C ILE A 30 19.56 20.37 14.46
N SER A 31 19.62 19.35 15.33
CA SER A 31 20.33 18.10 15.03
C SER A 31 19.72 17.40 13.82
N ASP A 32 20.53 16.67 13.08
CA ASP A 32 20.05 15.74 12.04
C ASP A 32 19.15 14.64 12.63
N THR A 33 19.38 14.24 13.89
CA THR A 33 18.55 13.28 14.63
C THR A 33 17.27 13.87 15.21
N PHE A 34 17.14 15.20 15.27
CA PHE A 34 16.11 15.89 16.04
C PHE A 34 14.68 15.44 15.70
N VAL A 35 14.41 15.20 14.42
CA VAL A 35 13.07 14.79 13.96
C VAL A 35 12.68 13.42 14.53
N ASN A 36 13.59 12.45 14.52
CA ASN A 36 13.33 11.12 15.08
C ASN A 36 13.20 11.21 16.61
N ASP A 37 14.13 11.93 17.25
CA ASP A 37 14.15 12.07 18.72
C ASP A 37 12.87 12.71 19.26
N VAL A 38 12.27 13.65 18.51
CA VAL A 38 11.05 14.36 18.92
C VAL A 38 9.77 13.62 18.51
N PHE A 39 9.63 13.27 17.23
CA PHE A 39 8.37 12.76 16.69
C PHE A 39 8.23 11.25 16.79
N GLN A 40 9.34 10.50 16.92
CA GLN A 40 9.33 9.07 17.20
C GLN A 40 9.64 8.76 18.68
N SER A 41 9.58 9.77 19.56
CA SER A 41 9.79 9.64 21.01
C SER A 41 8.78 8.72 21.72
N GLY A 42 7.66 8.37 21.07
CA GLY A 42 6.53 7.68 21.70
C GLY A 42 5.66 8.58 22.60
N LEU A 43 6.01 9.87 22.71
CA LEU A 43 5.17 10.86 23.40
C LEU A 43 3.96 11.28 22.56
N ASP A 44 4.08 11.17 21.24
CA ASP A 44 2.92 11.18 20.36
C ASP A 44 2.26 9.80 20.35
N GLN A 45 1.05 9.72 20.89
CA GLN A 45 0.28 8.48 21.01
C GLN A 45 -0.77 8.32 19.91
N THR A 46 -0.79 9.23 18.93
CA THR A 46 -1.75 9.21 17.81
C THR A 46 -1.68 7.89 17.03
N PHE A 47 -0.47 7.33 16.87
CA PHE A 47 -0.25 6.03 16.24
C PHE A 47 0.25 5.02 17.28
N GLN A 48 -0.33 3.83 17.25
CA GLN A 48 0.08 2.71 18.10
C GLN A 48 0.46 1.53 17.21
N VAL A 49 1.41 0.72 17.69
CA VAL A 49 1.79 -0.52 16.98
C VAL A 49 0.66 -1.53 17.14
N GLU A 50 0.11 -1.96 16.02
CA GLU A 50 -0.83 -3.07 15.98
C GLU A 50 -0.09 -4.38 16.33
N LYS A 51 -0.45 -5.01 17.44
CA LYS A 51 0.16 -6.27 17.89
C LYS A 51 -0.41 -7.49 17.17
N THR A 52 -1.69 -7.42 16.82
CA THR A 52 -2.41 -8.49 16.14
C THR A 52 -3.00 -7.89 14.86
N PRO A 53 -2.48 -8.26 13.68
CA PRO A 53 -2.92 -7.69 12.42
C PRO A 53 -4.42 -7.88 12.24
N HIS A 54 -5.15 -6.80 11.93
CA HIS A 54 -6.56 -6.88 11.63
C HIS A 54 -6.80 -7.73 10.37
N PRO A 55 -7.81 -8.64 10.36
CA PRO A 55 -8.05 -9.52 9.22
C PRO A 55 -8.44 -8.77 7.93
N LEU A 56 -8.95 -7.54 8.05
CA LEU A 56 -9.26 -6.65 6.92
C LEU A 56 -8.12 -5.67 6.57
N ASN A 57 -6.92 -5.84 7.14
CA ASN A 57 -5.78 -5.05 6.72
C ASN A 57 -5.50 -5.30 5.23
N ALA A 58 -5.41 -4.21 4.48
CA ALA A 58 -5.05 -4.24 3.07
C ALA A 58 -3.77 -5.05 2.85
N LEU A 59 -3.58 -5.51 1.61
CA LEU A 59 -2.38 -6.25 1.25
C LEU A 59 -1.16 -5.35 1.44
N SER A 60 -0.14 -5.88 2.10
CA SER A 60 1.16 -5.24 2.20
C SER A 60 1.85 -5.21 0.82
N ALA A 61 2.88 -4.38 0.70
CA ALA A 61 3.67 -4.30 -0.53
C ALA A 61 4.28 -5.66 -0.93
N ASP A 62 4.69 -6.47 0.05
CA ASP A 62 5.29 -7.78 -0.21
C ASP A 62 4.24 -8.83 -0.59
N GLU A 63 3.05 -8.76 -0.01
CA GLU A 63 1.92 -9.60 -0.42
C GLU A 63 1.44 -9.28 -1.84
N ILE A 64 1.41 -8.00 -2.22
CA ILE A 64 1.09 -7.60 -3.60
C ILE A 64 2.13 -8.18 -4.58
N LYS A 65 3.42 -8.06 -4.28
CA LYS A 65 4.49 -8.65 -5.12
C LYS A 65 4.32 -10.16 -5.22
N GLN A 66 4.09 -10.82 -4.09
CA GLN A 66 3.91 -12.27 -4.02
C GLN A 66 2.69 -12.72 -4.84
N ALA A 67 1.57 -12.02 -4.72
CA ALA A 67 0.36 -12.27 -5.51
C ALA A 67 0.65 -12.19 -7.02
N VAL A 68 1.41 -11.18 -7.45
CA VAL A 68 1.83 -10.99 -8.84
C VAL A 68 2.79 -12.10 -9.31
N GLU A 69 3.71 -12.55 -8.46
CA GLU A 69 4.63 -13.66 -8.77
C GLU A 69 3.87 -14.97 -8.97
N ILE A 70 2.88 -15.26 -8.11
CA ILE A 70 2.05 -16.48 -8.19
C ILE A 70 1.30 -16.53 -9.53
N VAL A 71 0.63 -15.44 -9.92
CA VAL A 71 -0.11 -15.41 -11.20
C VAL A 71 0.82 -15.44 -12.41
N LYS A 72 1.98 -14.77 -12.35
CA LYS A 72 2.98 -14.80 -13.44
C LYS A 72 3.59 -16.18 -13.65
N ALA A 73 3.63 -17.02 -12.62
CA ALA A 73 4.09 -18.40 -12.73
C ALA A 73 3.06 -19.33 -13.39
N SER A 74 1.81 -18.88 -13.57
CA SER A 74 0.77 -19.64 -14.26
C SER A 74 1.10 -19.82 -15.75
N PRO A 75 0.89 -21.01 -16.34
CA PRO A 75 1.01 -21.20 -17.78
C PRO A 75 0.01 -20.36 -18.59
N ASP A 76 -1.11 -19.95 -17.99
CA ASP A 76 -2.14 -19.13 -18.64
C ASP A 76 -1.83 -17.63 -18.63
N PHE A 77 -0.75 -17.21 -17.94
CA PHE A 77 -0.35 -15.81 -17.86
C PHE A 77 0.37 -15.36 -19.13
N LYS A 78 -0.03 -14.20 -19.69
CA LYS A 78 0.58 -13.63 -20.88
C LYS A 78 1.45 -12.40 -20.56
N PRO A 79 2.56 -12.18 -21.29
CA PRO A 79 3.51 -11.10 -20.98
C PRO A 79 2.92 -9.67 -20.98
N ASN A 80 1.86 -9.42 -21.76
CA ASN A 80 1.22 -8.11 -21.86
C ASN A 80 -0.03 -7.97 -20.97
N THR A 81 -0.28 -8.93 -20.09
CA THR A 81 -1.39 -8.87 -19.14
C THR A 81 -1.15 -7.75 -18.14
N ARG A 82 -2.16 -6.88 -17.99
CA ARG A 82 -2.15 -5.75 -17.06
C ARG A 82 -2.96 -6.09 -15.81
N PHE A 83 -2.66 -5.45 -14.70
CA PHE A 83 -3.43 -5.59 -13.46
C PHE A 83 -4.35 -4.39 -13.30
N THR A 84 -5.65 -4.64 -13.22
CA THR A 84 -6.66 -3.59 -12.97
C THR A 84 -6.91 -3.42 -11.48
N GLN A 85 -6.90 -4.52 -10.73
CA GLN A 85 -7.09 -4.52 -9.29
C GLN A 85 -6.33 -5.68 -8.65
N ILE A 86 -5.72 -5.41 -7.50
CA ILE A 86 -5.15 -6.40 -6.59
C ILE A 86 -5.63 -6.02 -5.19
N ALA A 87 -6.48 -6.83 -4.59
CA ALA A 87 -7.12 -6.53 -3.32
C ALA A 87 -7.16 -7.78 -2.42
N LEU A 88 -7.26 -7.56 -1.11
CA LEU A 88 -7.48 -8.64 -0.17
C LEU A 88 -8.81 -9.33 -0.51
N ALA A 89 -8.81 -10.66 -0.57
CA ALA A 89 -10.05 -11.41 -0.57
C ALA A 89 -10.58 -11.44 0.87
N GLU A 90 -11.72 -10.80 1.08
CA GLU A 90 -12.28 -10.62 2.43
C GLU A 90 -12.58 -11.97 3.08
N PRO A 91 -12.07 -12.22 4.31
CA PRO A 91 -12.40 -13.41 5.06
C PRO A 91 -13.91 -13.48 5.38
N GLN A 92 -14.38 -14.66 5.76
CA GLN A 92 -15.78 -14.87 6.14
C GLN A 92 -16.22 -13.86 7.21
N LYS A 93 -17.31 -13.12 6.93
CA LYS A 93 -17.85 -12.06 7.80
C LYS A 93 -17.97 -12.47 9.27
N ALA A 94 -18.45 -13.69 9.54
CA ALA A 94 -18.57 -14.21 10.92
C ALA A 94 -17.23 -14.25 11.65
N LYS A 95 -16.17 -14.76 11.01
CA LYS A 95 -14.81 -14.82 11.58
C LYS A 95 -14.23 -13.42 11.86
N VAL A 96 -14.54 -12.45 11.00
CA VAL A 96 -14.12 -11.05 11.22
C VAL A 96 -14.80 -10.47 12.46
N TRP A 97 -16.09 -10.73 12.65
CA TRP A 97 -16.81 -10.31 13.87
C TRP A 97 -16.27 -10.99 15.12
N ASP A 98 -15.96 -12.29 15.06
CA ASP A 98 -15.36 -13.00 16.21
C ASP A 98 -13.98 -12.45 16.57
N PHE A 99 -13.19 -12.02 15.59
CA PHE A 99 -11.92 -11.32 15.82
C PHE A 99 -12.15 -9.98 16.53
N VAL A 100 -13.07 -9.16 16.03
CA VAL A 100 -13.32 -7.81 16.57
C VAL A 100 -13.94 -7.85 17.97
N LEU A 101 -14.86 -8.78 18.21
CA LEU A 101 -15.63 -8.85 19.46
C LEU A 101 -14.92 -9.67 20.53
N ASN A 102 -14.29 -10.79 20.15
CA ASN A 102 -13.74 -11.77 21.09
C ASN A 102 -12.20 -11.85 21.03
N GLY A 103 -11.54 -11.13 20.12
CA GLY A 103 -10.09 -11.23 19.91
C GLY A 103 -9.65 -12.60 19.37
N THR A 104 -10.57 -13.40 18.82
CA THR A 104 -10.25 -14.74 18.34
C THR A 104 -9.53 -14.64 16.99
N ALA A 105 -8.36 -15.27 16.88
CA ALA A 105 -7.59 -15.26 15.64
C ALA A 105 -8.40 -15.87 14.49
N VAL A 106 -8.34 -15.22 13.32
CA VAL A 106 -9.00 -15.73 12.12
C VAL A 106 -8.19 -16.89 11.56
N ASP A 107 -8.69 -18.11 11.74
CA ASP A 107 -8.13 -19.31 11.10
C ASP A 107 -8.62 -19.40 9.65
N ALA A 108 -8.01 -18.57 8.80
CA ALA A 108 -8.18 -18.61 7.34
C ALA A 108 -6.90 -18.09 6.68
N PRO A 109 -6.44 -18.73 5.58
CA PRO A 109 -5.30 -18.23 4.84
C PRO A 109 -5.62 -16.85 4.27
N ARG A 110 -4.62 -15.95 4.24
CA ARG A 110 -4.75 -14.68 3.53
C ARG A 110 -4.78 -14.96 2.03
N GLN A 111 -5.83 -14.47 1.39
CA GLN A 111 -6.07 -14.65 -0.04
C GLN A 111 -6.15 -13.28 -0.71
N ALA A 112 -5.83 -13.22 -2.01
CA ALA A 112 -5.93 -12.00 -2.79
C ALA A 112 -6.78 -12.22 -4.04
N ASN A 113 -7.70 -11.30 -4.28
CA ASN A 113 -8.44 -11.16 -5.52
C ASN A 113 -7.62 -10.32 -6.48
N ILE A 114 -7.40 -10.84 -7.68
CA ILE A 114 -6.61 -10.22 -8.73
C ILE A 114 -7.47 -10.15 -9.99
N THR A 115 -7.73 -8.93 -10.45
CA THR A 115 -8.42 -8.69 -11.71
C THR A 115 -7.40 -8.25 -12.75
N MET A 116 -7.20 -9.08 -13.76
CA MET A 116 -6.26 -8.93 -14.85
C MET A 116 -6.96 -8.54 -16.14
N LEU A 117 -6.22 -7.88 -17.02
CA LEU A 117 -6.65 -7.51 -18.35
C LEU A 117 -5.63 -8.03 -19.37
N ASP A 118 -5.99 -9.12 -20.05
CA ASP A 118 -5.25 -9.66 -21.19
C ASP A 118 -5.76 -9.02 -22.49
N GLY A 119 -5.08 -7.97 -22.94
CA GLY A 119 -5.55 -7.13 -24.04
C GLY A 119 -6.85 -6.41 -23.67
N LYS A 120 -7.99 -7.01 -24.03
CA LYS A 120 -9.36 -6.55 -23.71
C LYS A 120 -10.15 -7.52 -22.83
N PHE A 121 -9.65 -8.72 -22.59
CA PHE A 121 -10.34 -9.75 -21.83
C PHE A 121 -10.04 -9.62 -20.34
N VAL A 122 -11.09 -9.57 -19.54
CA VAL A 122 -10.97 -9.53 -18.08
C VAL A 122 -10.81 -10.95 -17.56
N ILE A 123 -9.88 -11.15 -16.65
CA ILE A 123 -9.64 -12.42 -15.97
C ILE A 123 -9.63 -12.15 -14.47
N GLU A 124 -10.43 -12.87 -13.71
CA GLU A 124 -10.42 -12.81 -12.25
C GLU A 124 -9.70 -14.05 -11.70
N ALA A 125 -8.75 -13.82 -10.81
CA ALA A 125 -8.01 -14.86 -10.14
C ALA A 125 -8.08 -14.68 -8.62
N LEU A 126 -8.20 -15.80 -7.92
CA LEU A 126 -8.07 -15.88 -6.47
C LEU A 126 -6.78 -16.61 -6.16
N VAL A 127 -5.89 -15.99 -5.39
CA VAL A 127 -4.62 -16.60 -4.97
C VAL A 127 -4.56 -16.77 -3.47
N ASP A 128 -3.96 -17.87 -3.04
CA ASP A 128 -3.59 -18.13 -1.66
C ASP A 128 -2.16 -17.68 -1.43
N LEU A 129 -1.97 -16.70 -0.54
CA LEU A 129 -0.65 -16.14 -0.24
C LEU A 129 0.16 -17.01 0.71
N GLN A 130 -0.51 -17.85 1.51
CA GLN A 130 0.15 -18.77 2.44
C GLN A 130 0.71 -19.98 1.70
N ASP A 131 -0.14 -20.63 0.91
CA ASP A 131 0.23 -21.83 0.14
C ASP A 131 0.86 -21.53 -1.22
N LYS A 132 0.90 -20.25 -1.63
CA LYS A 132 1.48 -19.76 -2.90
C LYS A 132 0.87 -20.43 -4.13
N LYS A 133 -0.45 -20.56 -4.16
CA LYS A 133 -1.18 -21.24 -5.24
C LYS A 133 -2.35 -20.41 -5.75
N ILE A 134 -2.73 -20.66 -7.00
CA ILE A 134 -3.94 -20.11 -7.60
C ILE A 134 -5.10 -21.04 -7.21
N LEU A 135 -6.10 -20.49 -6.54
CA LEU A 135 -7.31 -21.21 -6.14
C LEU A 135 -8.39 -21.14 -7.23
N HIS A 136 -8.48 -20.01 -7.92
CA HIS A 136 -9.45 -19.76 -8.96
C HIS A 136 -8.82 -18.93 -10.08
N TRP A 137 -9.18 -19.21 -11.32
CA TRP A 137 -8.78 -18.47 -12.51
C TRP A 137 -9.90 -18.53 -13.53
N GLU A 138 -10.59 -17.40 -13.74
CA GLU A 138 -11.78 -17.35 -14.58
C GLU A 138 -11.75 -16.16 -15.53
N PRO A 139 -11.73 -16.40 -16.86
CA PRO A 139 -11.99 -15.38 -17.85
C PRO A 139 -13.45 -14.93 -17.77
N ILE A 140 -13.68 -13.65 -17.52
CA ILE A 140 -15.04 -13.10 -17.41
C ILE A 140 -15.55 -12.75 -18.81
N LYS A 141 -16.59 -13.46 -19.24
CA LYS A 141 -17.22 -13.23 -20.54
C LYS A 141 -17.97 -11.89 -20.54
N ASP A 142 -17.88 -11.17 -21.65
CA ASP A 142 -18.60 -9.91 -21.91
C ASP A 142 -18.28 -8.76 -20.94
N ALA A 143 -17.25 -8.92 -20.10
CA ALA A 143 -16.73 -7.85 -19.25
C ALA A 143 -15.68 -7.01 -19.99
N HIS A 144 -15.75 -5.70 -19.78
CA HIS A 144 -14.75 -4.74 -20.26
C HIS A 144 -13.91 -4.25 -19.08
N GLY A 145 -12.59 -4.25 -19.24
CA GLY A 145 -11.68 -3.71 -18.24
C GLY A 145 -11.87 -2.20 -18.05
N MET A 146 -11.54 -1.71 -16.85
CA MET A 146 -11.51 -0.28 -16.59
C MET A 146 -10.40 0.42 -17.38
N VAL A 147 -10.54 1.72 -17.58
CA VAL A 147 -9.50 2.56 -18.21
C VAL A 147 -8.27 2.60 -17.31
N LEU A 148 -7.12 2.24 -17.86
CA LEU A 148 -5.83 2.25 -17.17
C LEU A 148 -5.00 3.49 -17.54
N LEU A 149 -3.99 3.80 -16.72
CA LEU A 149 -3.12 4.96 -16.94
C LEU A 149 -2.45 4.94 -18.33
N ASP A 150 -2.03 3.76 -18.79
CA ASP A 150 -1.42 3.60 -20.11
C ASP A 150 -2.40 3.90 -21.25
N ASP A 151 -3.70 3.73 -21.04
CA ASP A 151 -4.72 4.04 -22.04
C ASP A 151 -4.81 5.56 -22.26
N PHE A 152 -4.62 6.37 -21.21
CA PHE A 152 -4.50 7.83 -21.35
C PHE A 152 -3.27 8.21 -22.18
N MET A 153 -2.13 7.56 -21.95
CA MET A 153 -0.91 7.80 -22.71
C MET A 153 -1.07 7.34 -24.17
N ALA A 154 -1.77 6.23 -24.42
CA ALA A 154 -2.06 5.75 -25.77
C ALA A 154 -2.99 6.71 -26.51
N CYS A 155 -4.07 7.16 -25.87
CA CYS A 155 -5.01 8.15 -26.42
C CYS A 155 -4.31 9.47 -26.76
N ARG A 156 -3.43 9.97 -25.89
CA ARG A 156 -2.63 11.17 -26.16
C ARG A 156 -1.71 10.98 -27.37
N ARG A 157 -1.02 9.84 -27.49
CA ARG A 157 -0.11 9.55 -28.62
C ARG A 157 -0.85 9.40 -29.95
N SER A 158 -2.08 8.89 -29.94
CA SER A 158 -2.89 8.78 -31.14
C SER A 158 -3.57 10.10 -31.54
N SER A 159 -3.68 11.06 -30.61
CA SER A 159 -4.22 12.39 -30.90
C SER A 159 -3.35 13.15 -31.91
N PRO A 160 -3.93 13.75 -32.96
CA PRO A 160 -3.21 14.52 -33.97
C PRO A 160 -2.36 15.66 -33.40
N ALA A 161 -2.82 16.29 -32.31
CA ALA A 161 -2.11 17.40 -31.66
C ALA A 161 -0.76 17.01 -31.05
N ALA A 162 -0.55 15.73 -30.71
CA ALA A 162 0.73 15.22 -30.21
C ALA A 162 1.73 14.91 -31.34
N ARG A 163 1.26 14.66 -32.57
CA ARG A 163 2.11 14.43 -33.75
C ARG A 163 2.67 15.72 -34.35
N SER A 164 2.07 16.87 -34.04
CA SER A 164 2.42 18.17 -34.63
C SER A 164 3.31 19.05 -33.76
N MET A 165 3.79 18.59 -32.59
CA MET A 165 4.77 19.35 -31.81
C MET A 165 6.19 19.13 -32.39
N PRO A 166 6.85 20.18 -32.93
CA PRO A 166 8.24 20.08 -33.32
C PRO A 166 9.09 19.92 -32.05
N THR A 167 9.97 18.92 -32.05
CA THR A 167 11.06 18.83 -31.08
C THR A 167 11.89 20.11 -31.16
N ARG A 168 11.87 20.90 -30.09
CA ARG A 168 12.77 22.03 -29.89
C ARG A 168 14.01 21.58 -29.15
#